data_AF-A0A182FEW6-F1
#
_entry.id   AF-A0A182FEW6-F1
#
_cell.length_a   1.000
_cell.length_b   1.000
_cell.length_c   1.000
_cell.angle_alpha   90.00
_cell.angle_beta   90.00
_cell.angle_gamma   90.00
#
_symmetry.space_group_name_H-M   'P 1'
#
loop_
_entity.id
_entity.type
_entity.pdbx_description
1 polymer ?
#
loop_
_entity_poly.entity_id
_entity_poly.type
_entity_poly.pdbx_seq_one_letter_code
_entity_poly.pdbx_strand_id
1 'polypeptide(L)'
;MDNPGDEMNPQEVRKRKKQEKLLAKRAAAMAAQNQQCKNQLVRELGFSVESERKLFDHWERMCTGVKCEQMLEDLRYLQQTVGTVVDGKNGRIDRMIAFRGEIGAIHDKCLHRMKSILDYYIRLKDFLTNTMMAQYQEDRTKLLSEFGEEALIKEEYSSSQMEQLEAALATLQEKMAQDERNDHNWRLECNNTNISVQLEKCEILRDKKYAELTALYRHLQATLDEYFRTVLYPERQKSYQRLVQDTQTAEQGIEKRRNQIAVMQLRKTQLDNTLTLARIAERRKLNTHHNYRKLLELKLQLFKDQERDQAKDHRARLREVCLITHQLKRLLGEHLLWGEKVAKLARTCAQYETDQDVRYAGRWFKQPCDDASDQYEFLFAKINRIEAINIILREERTVLRRRNEELRTQLQSLCQAYKTSEPEKLRLCGVEMVDGRC
;
A
#
# COMPACT_ATOMS: atom_id res chain seq x y z
N MET A 1 4.31 42.41 166.07
CA MET A 1 5.69 42.70 165.63
C MET A 1 5.57 43.59 164.42
N ASP A 2 5.98 44.84 164.59
CA ASP A 2 5.77 46.00 163.73
C ASP A 2 6.69 46.07 162.48
N ASN A 3 6.24 46.88 161.52
CA ASN A 3 6.78 47.48 160.26
C ASN A 3 8.31 47.69 160.10
N PRO A 4 8.87 47.93 158.87
CA PRO A 4 8.43 48.87 157.80
C PRO A 4 8.42 48.24 156.37
N GLY A 5 7.91 48.81 155.27
CA GLY A 5 7.64 50.19 154.85
C GLY A 5 8.66 50.65 153.79
N ASP A 6 8.24 50.77 152.52
CA ASP A 6 8.88 51.48 151.39
C ASP A 6 10.26 50.98 150.88
N GLU A 7 10.64 51.03 149.59
CA GLU A 7 10.31 51.94 148.49
C GLU A 7 10.69 51.26 147.16
N MET A 8 9.74 51.01 146.23
CA MET A 8 10.05 50.47 144.90
C MET A 8 10.50 51.58 143.94
N ASN A 9 11.69 51.39 143.36
CA ASN A 9 12.46 52.35 142.58
C ASN A 9 11.66 53.00 141.40
N PRO A 10 11.53 54.34 141.33
CA PRO A 10 10.66 55.07 140.39
C PRO A 10 10.96 54.87 138.88
N GLN A 11 12.09 54.26 138.51
CA GLN A 11 12.41 53.93 137.10
C GLN A 11 11.63 52.74 136.55
N GLU A 12 11.30 51.72 137.36
CA GLU A 12 10.60 50.52 136.88
C GLU A 12 9.11 50.76 136.62
N VAL A 13 8.48 51.60 137.45
CA VAL A 13 7.07 52.00 137.29
C VAL A 13 6.85 52.76 135.97
N ARG A 14 7.81 53.60 135.56
CA ARG A 14 7.73 54.34 134.28
C ARG A 14 7.93 53.43 133.06
N LYS A 15 8.78 52.41 133.14
CA LYS A 15 8.95 51.41 132.05
C LYS A 15 7.69 50.54 131.89
N ARG A 16 7.10 50.05 132.98
CA ARG A 16 5.85 49.27 132.94
C ARG A 16 4.68 50.07 132.35
N LYS A 17 4.48 51.33 132.78
CA LYS A 17 3.44 52.21 132.21
C LYS A 17 3.63 52.52 130.72
N LYS A 18 4.87 52.62 130.22
CA LYS A 18 5.13 52.79 128.78
C LYS A 18 4.87 51.51 127.97
N GLN A 19 5.24 50.34 128.51
CA GLN A 19 4.94 49.06 127.87
C GLN A 19 3.45 48.76 127.82
N GLU A 20 2.69 49.02 128.89
CA GLU A 20 1.22 48.90 128.87
C GLU A 20 0.57 49.83 127.85
N LYS A 21 0.99 51.11 127.77
CA LYS A 21 0.46 52.02 126.75
C LYS A 21 0.77 51.58 125.32
N LEU A 22 1.94 50.98 125.08
CA LEU A 22 2.29 50.43 123.76
C LEU A 22 1.51 49.16 123.42
N LEU A 23 1.29 48.28 124.40
CA LEU A 23 0.46 47.09 124.23
C LEU A 23 -1.01 47.45 124.00
N ALA A 24 -1.54 48.43 124.75
CA ALA A 24 -2.90 48.95 124.55
C ALA A 24 -3.06 49.61 123.16
N LYS A 25 -2.07 50.38 122.69
CA LYS A 25 -2.07 50.93 121.33
C LYS A 25 -2.02 49.84 120.26
N ARG A 26 -1.20 48.79 120.45
CA ARG A 26 -1.15 47.65 119.52
C ARG A 26 -2.46 46.86 119.52
N ALA A 27 -3.08 46.64 120.67
CA ALA A 27 -4.38 45.97 120.77
C ALA A 27 -5.49 46.79 120.11
N ALA A 28 -5.52 48.11 120.32
CA ALA A 28 -6.47 49.00 119.66
C ALA A 28 -6.27 49.06 118.14
N ALA A 29 -5.01 49.08 117.67
CA ALA A 29 -4.70 49.04 116.23
C ALA A 29 -5.11 47.70 115.60
N MET A 30 -4.85 46.57 116.27
CA MET A 30 -5.29 45.24 115.83
C MET A 30 -6.82 45.12 115.79
N ALA A 31 -7.52 45.67 116.79
CA ALA A 31 -8.98 45.67 116.82
C ALA A 31 -9.57 46.53 115.68
N ALA A 32 -8.98 47.70 115.41
CA ALA A 32 -9.38 48.54 114.28
C ALA A 32 -9.12 47.86 112.93
N GLN A 33 -7.96 47.21 112.77
CA GLN A 33 -7.61 46.45 111.57
C GLN A 33 -8.55 45.26 111.36
N ASN A 34 -8.85 44.50 112.40
CA ASN A 34 -9.80 43.39 112.34
C ASN A 34 -11.21 43.87 111.98
N GLN A 35 -11.65 45.02 112.51
CA GLN A 35 -12.94 45.60 112.16
C GLN A 35 -12.96 46.05 110.68
N GLN A 36 -11.86 46.59 110.17
CA GLN A 36 -11.72 46.97 108.77
C GLN A 36 -11.72 45.75 107.83
N CYS A 37 -10.99 44.68 108.16
CA CYS A 37 -11.02 43.42 107.42
C CYS A 37 -12.42 42.79 107.43
N LYS A 38 -13.13 42.82 108.56
CA LYS A 38 -14.51 42.32 108.65
C LYS A 38 -15.45 43.11 107.74
N ASN A 39 -15.32 44.44 107.72
CA ASN A 39 -16.10 45.29 106.82
C ASN A 39 -15.78 45.07 105.33
N GLN A 40 -14.50 44.82 105.00
CA GLN A 40 -14.11 44.45 103.63
C GLN A 40 -14.71 43.11 103.22
N LEU A 41 -14.61 42.08 104.07
CA LEU A 41 -15.21 40.77 103.80
C LEU A 41 -16.72 40.84 103.56
N VAL A 42 -17.44 41.65 104.33
CA VAL A 42 -18.89 41.85 104.12
C VAL A 42 -19.18 42.52 102.77
N ARG A 43 -18.37 43.48 102.33
CA ARG A 43 -18.54 44.11 101.02
C ARG A 43 -18.21 43.17 99.88
N GLU A 44 -17.12 42.41 99.98
CA GLU A 44 -16.73 41.42 98.96
C GLU A 44 -17.78 40.31 98.84
N LEU A 45 -18.32 39.84 99.97
CA LEU A 45 -19.41 38.87 99.96
C LEU A 45 -20.67 39.44 99.28
N GLY A 46 -21.02 40.70 99.60
CA GLY A 46 -22.14 41.40 98.96
C GLY A 46 -21.95 41.55 97.45
N PHE A 47 -20.76 41.96 97.02
CA PHE A 47 -20.41 42.09 95.60
C PHE A 47 -20.45 40.75 94.87
N SER A 48 -19.95 39.68 95.49
CA SER A 48 -19.98 38.33 94.91
C SER A 48 -21.41 37.84 94.71
N VAL A 49 -22.27 37.97 95.72
CA VAL A 49 -23.68 37.55 95.65
C VAL A 49 -24.44 38.35 94.59
N GLU A 50 -24.19 39.66 94.50
CA GLU A 50 -24.87 40.50 93.51
C GLU A 50 -24.37 40.21 92.08
N SER A 51 -23.09 39.90 91.92
CA SER A 51 -22.50 39.54 90.63
C SER A 51 -22.99 38.19 90.13
N GLU A 52 -23.07 37.20 91.03
CA GLU A 52 -23.60 35.87 90.73
C GLU A 52 -25.06 35.95 90.31
N ARG A 53 -25.88 36.74 91.01
CA ARG A 53 -27.29 36.95 90.67
C ARG A 53 -27.47 37.59 89.30
N LYS A 54 -26.67 38.62 88.97
CA LYS A 54 -26.70 39.26 87.63
C LYS A 54 -26.29 38.30 86.52
N LEU A 55 -25.31 37.43 86.77
CA LEU A 55 -24.89 36.40 85.81
C LEU A 55 -26.00 35.39 85.56
N PHE A 56 -26.65 34.89 86.61
CA PHE A 56 -27.76 33.94 86.46
C PHE A 56 -28.96 34.58 85.75
N ASP A 57 -29.35 35.82 86.11
CA ASP A 57 -30.44 36.53 85.44
C ASP A 57 -30.15 36.80 83.94
N HIS A 58 -28.87 36.96 83.58
CA HIS A 58 -28.45 37.14 82.19
C HIS A 58 -28.45 35.81 81.42
N TRP A 59 -27.94 34.75 82.04
CA TRP A 59 -27.97 33.40 81.50
C TRP A 59 -29.40 32.92 81.24
N GLU A 60 -30.29 33.10 82.21
CA GLU A 60 -31.70 32.74 82.10
C GLU A 60 -32.39 33.51 80.96
N ARG A 61 -32.09 34.82 80.83
CA ARG A 61 -32.55 35.63 79.68
C ARG A 61 -32.06 35.09 78.35
N MET A 62 -30.79 34.72 78.22
CA MET A 62 -30.28 34.12 76.98
C MET A 62 -30.98 32.79 76.67
N CYS A 63 -31.13 31.91 77.65
CA CYS A 63 -31.82 30.63 77.48
C CYS A 63 -33.30 30.81 77.10
N THR A 64 -33.99 31.79 77.66
CA THR A 64 -35.39 32.11 77.26
C THR A 64 -35.51 32.69 75.85
N GLY A 65 -34.45 33.29 75.31
CA GLY A 65 -34.40 33.80 73.93
C GLY A 65 -34.17 32.72 72.87
N VAL A 66 -33.63 31.55 73.25
CA VAL A 66 -33.38 30.43 72.35
C VAL A 66 -34.65 29.60 72.23
N LYS A 67 -35.44 29.86 71.19
CA LYS A 67 -36.59 29.02 70.84
C LYS A 67 -36.10 27.79 70.08
N CYS A 68 -35.96 26.66 70.77
CA CYS A 68 -35.59 25.37 70.17
C CYS A 68 -36.48 25.01 68.96
N GLU A 69 -37.73 25.44 68.97
CA GLU A 69 -38.67 25.28 67.84
C GLU A 69 -38.16 25.98 66.57
N GLN A 70 -37.63 27.20 66.70
CA GLN A 70 -37.15 27.98 65.57
C GLN A 70 -35.87 27.41 64.97
N MET A 71 -34.96 26.88 65.81
CA MET A 71 -33.80 26.13 65.32
C MET A 71 -34.18 24.82 64.61
N LEU A 72 -35.22 24.13 65.09
CA LEU A 72 -35.72 22.91 64.43
C LEU A 72 -36.38 23.24 63.09
N GLU A 73 -37.09 24.36 62.99
CA GLU A 73 -37.64 24.86 61.73
C GLU A 73 -36.54 25.24 60.73
N ASP A 74 -35.49 25.93 61.18
CA ASP A 74 -34.34 26.29 60.34
C ASP A 74 -33.59 25.04 59.85
N LEU A 75 -33.40 24.03 60.70
CA LEU A 75 -32.78 22.76 60.31
C LEU A 75 -33.66 21.98 59.32
N ARG A 76 -34.98 21.98 59.51
CA ARG A 76 -35.93 21.37 58.55
C ARG A 76 -35.91 22.10 57.21
N TYR A 77 -35.88 23.44 57.24
CA TYR A 77 -35.77 24.26 56.04
C TYR A 77 -34.48 23.98 55.28
N LEU A 78 -33.33 23.93 55.98
CA LEU A 78 -32.04 23.57 55.41
C LEU A 78 -32.02 22.14 54.85
N GLN A 79 -32.59 21.17 55.56
CA GLN A 79 -32.69 19.80 55.08
C GLN A 79 -33.51 19.72 53.79
N GLN A 80 -34.62 20.48 53.71
CA GLN A 80 -35.44 20.54 52.51
C GLN A 80 -34.74 21.25 51.34
N THR A 81 -34.03 22.35 51.59
CA THR A 81 -33.27 23.05 50.54
C THR A 81 -32.10 22.19 50.04
N VAL A 82 -31.36 21.53 50.93
CA VAL A 82 -30.29 20.61 50.53
C VAL A 82 -30.86 19.40 49.78
N GLY A 83 -31.98 18.83 50.24
CA GLY A 83 -32.67 17.73 49.56
C GLY A 83 -33.03 18.09 48.12
N THR A 84 -33.71 19.22 47.91
CA THR A 84 -34.07 19.69 46.56
C THR A 84 -32.86 19.95 45.65
N VAL A 85 -31.75 20.44 46.19
CA VAL A 85 -30.51 20.64 45.42
C VAL A 85 -29.87 19.30 45.04
N VAL A 86 -29.85 18.34 45.96
CA VAL A 86 -29.31 16.99 45.71
C VAL A 86 -30.16 16.25 44.69
N ASP A 87 -31.48 16.28 44.83
CA ASP A 87 -32.41 15.68 43.87
C ASP A 87 -32.30 16.34 42.49
N GLY A 88 -32.13 17.67 42.46
CA GLY A 88 -31.88 18.41 41.23
C GLY A 88 -30.56 18.02 40.55
N LYS A 89 -29.50 17.75 41.33
CA LYS A 89 -28.22 17.24 40.80
C LYS A 89 -28.34 15.80 40.31
N ASN A 90 -28.96 14.91 41.09
CA ASN A 90 -29.18 13.52 40.71
C ASN A 90 -30.01 13.42 39.42
N GLY A 91 -31.10 14.19 39.30
CA GLY A 91 -31.88 14.24 38.07
C GLY A 91 -31.14 14.82 36.86
N ARG A 92 -30.10 15.65 37.05
CA ARG A 92 -29.20 16.05 35.95
C ARG A 92 -28.25 14.91 35.56
N ILE A 93 -27.70 14.19 36.54
CA ILE A 93 -26.83 13.03 36.31
C ILE A 93 -27.59 11.93 35.55
N ASP A 94 -28.81 11.60 35.97
CA ASP A 94 -29.64 10.57 35.31
C ASP A 94 -29.94 10.93 33.85
N ARG A 95 -30.26 12.20 33.58
CA ARG A 95 -30.45 12.69 32.20
C ARG A 95 -29.16 12.59 31.38
N MET A 96 -28.00 12.86 31.96
CA MET A 96 -26.72 12.69 31.26
C MET A 96 -26.42 11.22 30.95
N ILE A 97 -26.72 10.30 31.87
CA ILE A 97 -26.57 8.86 31.66
C ILE A 97 -27.51 8.38 30.55
N ALA A 98 -28.78 8.80 30.57
CA ALA A 98 -29.75 8.47 29.52
C ALA A 98 -29.28 8.99 28.15
N PHE A 99 -28.85 10.25 28.08
CA PHE A 99 -28.33 10.84 26.84
C PHE A 99 -27.08 10.12 26.32
N ARG A 100 -26.18 9.66 27.20
CA ARG A 100 -25.05 8.81 26.82
C ARG A 100 -25.51 7.49 26.22
N GLY A 101 -26.55 6.87 26.78
CA GLY A 101 -27.17 5.66 26.23
C GLY A 101 -27.75 5.88 24.83
N GLU A 102 -28.46 6.99 24.62
CA GLU A 102 -28.99 7.39 23.31
C GLU A 102 -27.88 7.62 22.28
N ILE A 103 -26.80 8.32 22.66
CA ILE A 103 -25.63 8.51 21.79
C ILE A 103 -24.99 7.17 21.44
N GLY A 104 -24.85 6.26 22.42
CA GLY A 104 -24.33 4.91 22.19
C GLY A 104 -25.15 4.16 21.14
N ALA A 105 -26.48 4.15 21.29
CA ALA A 105 -27.39 3.49 20.35
C ALA A 105 -27.33 4.11 18.94
N ILE A 106 -27.17 5.43 18.83
CA ILE A 106 -26.96 6.10 17.54
C ILE A 106 -25.62 5.68 16.93
N HIS A 107 -24.55 5.66 17.73
CA HIS A 107 -23.22 5.27 17.28
C HIS A 107 -23.21 3.83 16.76
N ASP A 108 -23.83 2.90 17.48
CA ASP A 108 -23.95 1.49 17.08
C ASP A 108 -24.73 1.34 15.77
N LYS A 109 -25.82 2.10 15.58
CA LYS A 109 -26.56 2.13 14.30
C LYS A 109 -25.70 2.64 13.14
N CYS A 110 -24.92 3.70 13.36
CA CYS A 110 -24.00 4.24 12.36
C CYS A 110 -22.90 3.23 12.00
N LEU A 111 -22.31 2.56 13.00
CA LEU A 111 -21.32 1.50 12.79
C LEU A 111 -21.90 0.32 12.02
N HIS A 112 -23.12 -0.10 12.36
CA HIS A 112 -23.80 -1.18 11.65
C HIS A 112 -24.09 -0.80 10.18
N ARG A 113 -24.54 0.43 9.92
CA ARG A 113 -24.73 0.94 8.56
C ARG A 113 -23.42 0.95 7.76
N MET A 114 -22.32 1.42 8.36
CA MET A 114 -21.00 1.39 7.73
C MET A 114 -20.55 -0.04 7.42
N LYS A 115 -20.79 -0.99 8.34
CA LYS A 115 -20.52 -2.41 8.11
C LYS A 115 -21.32 -2.94 6.92
N SER A 116 -22.62 -2.67 6.84
CA SER A 116 -23.46 -3.11 5.71
C SER A 116 -22.98 -2.55 4.37
N ILE A 117 -22.52 -1.29 4.34
CA ILE A 117 -21.93 -0.67 3.15
C ILE A 117 -20.62 -1.37 2.77
N LEU A 118 -19.74 -1.64 3.73
CA LEU A 118 -18.49 -2.37 3.50
C LEU A 118 -18.76 -3.79 2.98
N ASP A 119 -19.71 -4.51 3.57
CA ASP A 119 -20.12 -5.85 3.13
C ASP A 119 -20.66 -5.82 1.70
N TYR A 120 -21.42 -4.78 1.31
CA TYR A 120 -21.87 -4.59 -0.06
C TYR A 120 -20.69 -4.38 -1.04
N TYR A 121 -19.73 -3.53 -0.70
CA TYR A 121 -18.55 -3.31 -1.53
C TYR A 121 -17.68 -4.56 -1.66
N ILE A 122 -17.55 -5.36 -0.60
CA ILE A 122 -16.85 -6.65 -0.65
C ILE A 122 -17.56 -7.59 -1.62
N ARG A 123 -18.89 -7.73 -1.53
CA ARG A 123 -19.68 -8.56 -2.45
C ARG A 123 -19.55 -8.09 -3.90
N LEU A 124 -19.60 -6.78 -4.13
CA LEU A 124 -19.45 -6.21 -5.47
C LEU A 124 -18.05 -6.50 -6.03
N LYS A 125 -17.00 -6.32 -5.21
CA LYS A 125 -15.62 -6.64 -5.59
C LYS A 125 -15.48 -8.13 -5.92
N ASP A 126 -16.05 -9.02 -5.12
CA ASP A 126 -15.99 -10.47 -5.35
C ASP A 126 -16.73 -10.87 -6.63
N PHE A 127 -17.91 -10.30 -6.87
CA PHE A 127 -18.67 -10.48 -8.11
C PHE A 127 -17.87 -10.05 -9.34
N LEU A 128 -17.27 -8.85 -9.31
CA LEU A 128 -16.46 -8.34 -10.41
C LEU A 128 -15.22 -9.21 -10.65
N THR A 129 -14.52 -9.63 -9.59
CA THR A 129 -13.37 -10.54 -9.74
C THR A 129 -13.77 -11.89 -10.30
N ASN A 130 -14.89 -12.47 -9.85
CA ASN A 130 -15.36 -13.75 -10.36
C ASN A 130 -15.76 -13.66 -11.84
N THR A 131 -16.42 -12.56 -12.23
CA THR A 131 -16.84 -12.33 -13.62
C THR A 131 -15.62 -12.16 -14.54
N MET A 132 -14.64 -11.35 -14.12
CA MET A 132 -13.39 -11.16 -14.87
C MET A 132 -12.58 -12.45 -14.97
N MET A 133 -12.52 -13.25 -13.90
CA MET A 133 -11.85 -14.56 -13.94
C MET A 133 -12.56 -15.54 -14.87
N ALA A 134 -13.89 -15.55 -14.90
CA ALA A 134 -14.65 -16.40 -15.82
C ALA A 134 -14.40 -16.00 -17.29
N GLN A 135 -14.44 -14.70 -17.61
CA GLN A 135 -14.12 -14.19 -18.94
C GLN A 135 -12.69 -14.54 -19.36
N TYR A 136 -11.71 -14.32 -18.47
CA TYR A 136 -10.32 -14.68 -18.75
C TYR A 136 -10.14 -16.18 -19.00
N GLN A 137 -10.83 -17.04 -18.24
CA GLN A 137 -10.79 -18.48 -18.46
C GLN A 137 -11.40 -18.87 -19.81
N GLU A 138 -12.53 -18.26 -20.18
CA GLU A 138 -13.19 -18.48 -21.46
C GLU A 138 -12.28 -18.05 -22.63
N ASP A 139 -11.73 -16.84 -22.57
CA ASP A 139 -10.80 -16.32 -23.58
C ASP A 139 -9.55 -17.19 -23.69
N ARG A 140 -8.98 -17.64 -22.57
CA ARG A 140 -7.86 -18.57 -22.56
C ARG A 140 -8.20 -19.88 -23.26
N THR A 141 -9.39 -20.43 -23.00
CA THR A 141 -9.80 -21.70 -23.64
C THR A 141 -10.02 -21.54 -25.14
N LYS A 142 -10.62 -20.43 -25.59
CA LYS A 142 -10.79 -20.13 -27.02
C LYS A 142 -9.45 -19.96 -27.72
N LEU A 143 -8.54 -19.18 -27.14
CA LEU A 143 -7.21 -18.95 -27.73
C LEU A 143 -6.41 -20.26 -27.85
N LEU A 144 -6.52 -21.14 -26.84
CA LEU A 144 -5.86 -22.45 -26.89
C LEU A 144 -6.50 -23.39 -27.93
N SER A 145 -7.82 -23.34 -28.14
CA SER A 145 -8.45 -24.14 -29.19
C SER A 145 -8.08 -23.63 -30.58
N GLU A 146 -8.11 -22.31 -30.80
CA GLU A 146 -7.68 -21.66 -32.04
C GLU A 146 -6.21 -22.00 -32.36
N PHE A 147 -5.32 -21.92 -31.36
CA PHE A 147 -3.93 -22.31 -31.52
C PHE A 147 -3.78 -23.81 -31.84
N GLY A 148 -4.58 -24.66 -31.21
CA GLY A 148 -4.59 -26.10 -31.48
C GLY A 148 -5.04 -26.42 -32.91
N GLU A 149 -6.10 -25.78 -33.39
CA GLU A 149 -6.58 -25.89 -34.77
C GLU A 149 -5.53 -25.39 -35.77
N GLU A 150 -4.90 -24.24 -35.51
CA GLU A 150 -3.84 -23.70 -36.37
C GLU A 150 -2.61 -24.63 -36.41
N ALA A 151 -2.25 -25.25 -35.27
CA ALA A 151 -1.16 -26.21 -35.21
C ALA A 151 -1.48 -27.47 -36.04
N LEU A 152 -2.70 -28.01 -35.95
CA LEU A 152 -3.14 -29.15 -36.74
C LEU A 152 -3.12 -28.83 -38.24
N ILE A 153 -3.64 -27.67 -38.65
CA ILE A 153 -3.61 -27.23 -40.06
C ILE A 153 -2.17 -27.13 -40.58
N LYS A 154 -1.26 -26.58 -39.77
CA LYS A 154 0.17 -26.48 -40.15
C LYS A 154 0.85 -27.84 -40.23
N GLU A 155 0.51 -28.77 -39.35
CA GLU A 155 1.03 -30.14 -39.37
C GLU A 155 0.55 -30.91 -40.61
N GLU A 156 -0.75 -30.81 -40.93
CA GLU A 156 -1.32 -31.37 -42.16
C GLU A 156 -0.66 -30.76 -43.41
N TYR A 157 -0.49 -29.45 -43.45
CA TYR A 157 0.17 -28.76 -44.56
C TYR A 157 1.63 -29.18 -44.72
N SER A 158 2.37 -29.26 -43.60
CA SER A 158 3.76 -29.73 -43.60
C SER A 158 3.88 -31.18 -44.07
N SER A 159 2.95 -32.04 -43.64
CA SER A 159 2.91 -33.45 -44.04
C SER A 159 2.62 -33.57 -45.54
N SER A 160 1.62 -32.83 -46.04
CA SER A 160 1.31 -32.77 -47.47
C SER A 160 2.48 -32.26 -48.31
N GLN A 161 3.20 -31.24 -47.85
CA GLN A 161 4.40 -30.76 -48.54
C GLN A 161 5.54 -31.79 -48.53
N MET A 162 5.73 -32.50 -47.42
CA MET A 162 6.71 -33.59 -47.34
C MET A 162 6.38 -34.71 -48.33
N GLU A 163 5.12 -35.15 -48.41
CA GLU A 163 4.69 -36.16 -49.39
C GLU A 163 4.93 -35.70 -50.84
N GLN A 164 4.64 -34.44 -51.16
CA GLN A 164 4.91 -33.87 -52.48
C GLN A 164 6.41 -33.84 -52.80
N LEU A 165 7.25 -33.48 -51.83
CA LEU A 165 8.70 -33.48 -51.98
C LEU A 165 9.26 -34.89 -52.12
N GLU A 166 8.75 -35.86 -51.37
CA GLU A 166 9.11 -37.28 -51.50
C GLU A 166 8.73 -37.83 -52.86
N ALA A 167 7.53 -37.53 -53.36
CA ALA A 167 7.11 -37.91 -54.71
C ALA A 167 7.98 -37.24 -55.80
N ALA A 168 8.31 -35.96 -55.65
CA ALA A 168 9.21 -35.26 -56.56
C ALA A 168 10.64 -35.83 -56.53
N LEU A 169 11.11 -36.25 -55.35
CA LEU A 169 12.42 -36.85 -55.17
C LEU A 169 12.46 -38.26 -55.77
N ALA A 170 11.41 -39.07 -55.59
CA ALA A 170 11.28 -40.39 -56.21
C ALA A 170 11.29 -40.30 -57.74
N THR A 171 10.52 -39.37 -58.33
CA THR A 171 10.51 -39.16 -59.78
C THR A 171 11.85 -38.65 -60.32
N LEU A 172 12.56 -37.80 -59.57
CA LEU A 172 13.92 -37.38 -59.92
C LEU A 172 14.93 -38.54 -59.85
N GLN A 173 14.85 -39.38 -58.82
CA GLN A 173 15.70 -40.55 -58.67
C GLN A 173 15.47 -41.56 -59.81
N GLU A 174 14.21 -41.78 -60.19
CA GLU A 174 13.87 -42.65 -61.31
C GLU A 174 14.39 -42.10 -62.64
N LYS A 175 14.24 -40.79 -62.89
CA LYS A 175 14.85 -40.13 -64.05
C LYS A 175 16.37 -40.24 -64.05
N MET A 176 17.03 -39.97 -62.93
CA MET A 176 18.49 -40.11 -62.83
C MET A 176 18.95 -41.55 -63.10
N ALA A 177 18.27 -42.54 -62.54
CA ALA A 177 18.60 -43.94 -62.80
C ALA A 177 18.38 -44.31 -64.27
N GLN A 178 17.36 -43.74 -64.91
CA GLN A 178 17.11 -43.95 -66.34
C GLN A 178 18.15 -43.24 -67.22
N ASP A 179 18.54 -42.02 -66.88
CA ASP A 179 19.59 -41.28 -67.58
C ASP A 179 20.95 -41.97 -67.41
N GLU A 180 21.28 -42.49 -66.21
CA GLU A 180 22.48 -43.29 -65.99
C GLU A 180 22.49 -44.57 -66.83
N ARG A 181 21.34 -45.25 -66.97
CA ARG A 181 21.20 -46.41 -67.88
C ARG A 181 21.37 -46.01 -69.33
N ASN A 182 20.78 -44.89 -69.75
CA ASN A 182 20.88 -44.39 -71.11
C ASN A 182 22.34 -43.99 -71.45
N ASP A 183 23.01 -43.27 -70.55
CA ASP A 183 24.42 -42.91 -70.66
C ASP A 183 25.31 -44.15 -70.67
N HIS A 184 25.01 -45.16 -69.85
CA HIS A 184 25.72 -46.43 -69.85
C HIS A 184 25.56 -47.17 -71.17
N ASN A 185 24.33 -47.26 -71.68
CA ASN A 185 24.02 -47.90 -72.97
C ASN A 185 24.68 -47.15 -74.13
N TRP A 186 24.59 -45.82 -74.14
CA TRP A 186 25.25 -44.99 -75.15
C TRP A 186 26.77 -45.14 -75.11
N ARG A 187 27.37 -45.15 -73.91
CA ARG A 187 28.81 -45.41 -73.76
C ARG A 187 29.16 -46.82 -74.21
N LEU A 188 28.34 -47.83 -73.90
CA LEU A 188 28.54 -49.20 -74.38
C LEU A 188 28.44 -49.27 -75.91
N GLU A 189 27.49 -48.59 -76.53
CA GLU A 189 27.34 -48.55 -77.99
C GLU A 189 28.50 -47.80 -78.66
N CYS A 190 28.90 -46.63 -78.16
CA CYS A 190 30.06 -45.90 -78.65
C CYS A 190 31.38 -46.64 -78.42
N ASN A 191 31.50 -47.36 -77.31
CA ASN A 191 32.69 -48.16 -77.03
C ASN A 191 32.67 -49.45 -77.84
N ASN A 192 31.53 -50.12 -78.04
CA ASN A 192 31.42 -51.29 -78.91
C ASN A 192 31.68 -50.95 -80.36
N THR A 193 31.22 -49.80 -80.85
CA THR A 193 31.52 -49.35 -82.21
C THR A 193 33.00 -48.98 -82.37
N ASN A 194 33.60 -48.25 -81.41
CA ASN A 194 35.03 -47.96 -81.45
C ASN A 194 35.90 -49.22 -81.27
N ILE A 195 35.56 -50.10 -80.33
CA ILE A 195 36.23 -51.38 -80.11
C ILE A 195 36.04 -52.27 -81.31
N SER A 196 34.86 -52.33 -81.94
CA SER A 196 34.63 -53.11 -83.17
C SER A 196 35.47 -52.59 -84.32
N VAL A 197 35.54 -51.26 -84.53
CA VAL A 197 36.35 -50.68 -85.61
C VAL A 197 37.85 -50.83 -85.35
N GLN A 198 38.29 -50.69 -84.10
CA GLN A 198 39.69 -50.88 -83.72
C GLN A 198 40.07 -52.35 -83.67
N LEU A 199 39.20 -53.24 -83.21
CA LEU A 199 39.37 -54.70 -83.32
C LEU A 199 39.44 -55.06 -84.78
N GLU A 200 38.48 -54.73 -85.62
CA GLU A 200 38.50 -55.08 -87.04
C GLU A 200 39.78 -54.58 -87.74
N LYS A 201 40.23 -53.35 -87.46
CA LYS A 201 41.55 -52.85 -87.93
C LYS A 201 42.72 -53.63 -87.36
N CYS A 202 42.73 -53.90 -86.06
CA CYS A 202 43.76 -54.67 -85.38
C CYS A 202 43.74 -56.15 -85.75
N GLU A 203 42.60 -56.73 -86.10
CA GLU A 203 42.40 -58.10 -86.56
C GLU A 203 42.86 -58.20 -88.00
N ILE A 204 42.52 -57.25 -88.87
CA ILE A 204 43.10 -57.18 -90.23
C ILE A 204 44.63 -57.02 -90.16
N LEU A 205 45.14 -56.13 -89.30
CA LEU A 205 46.58 -55.93 -89.12
C LEU A 205 47.25 -57.14 -88.45
N ARG A 206 46.64 -57.71 -87.42
CA ARG A 206 47.11 -58.92 -86.73
C ARG A 206 47.10 -60.05 -87.72
N ASP A 207 46.02 -60.36 -88.39
CA ASP A 207 45.92 -61.51 -89.30
C ASP A 207 46.85 -61.35 -90.49
N LYS A 208 47.05 -60.13 -91.00
CA LYS A 208 48.08 -59.83 -92.01
C LYS A 208 49.48 -60.04 -91.46
N LYS A 209 49.79 -59.51 -90.27
CA LYS A 209 51.10 -59.66 -89.65
C LYS A 209 51.36 -61.07 -89.14
N TYR A 210 50.34 -61.79 -88.70
CA TYR A 210 50.36 -63.16 -88.23
C TYR A 210 50.45 -64.10 -89.43
N ALA A 211 49.83 -63.79 -90.57
CA ALA A 211 50.07 -64.51 -91.82
C ALA A 211 51.50 -64.29 -92.33
N GLU A 212 52.01 -63.05 -92.29
CA GLU A 212 53.40 -62.73 -92.63
C GLU A 212 54.39 -63.42 -91.67
N LEU A 213 54.16 -63.35 -90.35
CA LEU A 213 54.98 -63.99 -89.32
C LEU A 213 54.86 -65.51 -89.37
N THR A 214 53.68 -66.07 -89.62
CA THR A 214 53.48 -67.52 -89.74
C THR A 214 54.09 -68.03 -91.04
N ALA A 215 54.02 -67.26 -92.13
CA ALA A 215 54.73 -67.58 -93.36
C ALA A 215 56.24 -67.55 -93.14
N LEU A 216 56.77 -66.48 -92.51
CA LEU A 216 58.19 -66.37 -92.17
C LEU A 216 58.62 -67.44 -91.16
N TYR A 217 57.84 -67.70 -90.12
CA TYR A 217 58.13 -68.68 -89.08
C TYR A 217 58.02 -70.11 -89.61
N ARG A 218 57.05 -70.42 -90.49
CA ARG A 218 57.00 -71.70 -91.21
C ARG A 218 58.14 -71.83 -92.21
N HIS A 219 58.57 -70.74 -92.85
CA HIS A 219 59.69 -70.78 -93.77
C HIS A 219 61.03 -70.95 -93.02
N LEU A 220 61.16 -70.31 -91.86
CA LEU A 220 62.29 -70.42 -90.94
C LEU A 220 62.31 -71.77 -90.23
N GLN A 221 61.17 -72.31 -89.80
CA GLN A 221 61.04 -73.67 -89.28
C GLN A 221 61.29 -74.71 -90.36
N ALA A 222 60.77 -74.54 -91.59
CA ALA A 222 61.06 -75.47 -92.67
C ALA A 222 62.56 -75.48 -93.02
N THR A 223 63.20 -74.31 -93.08
CA THR A 223 64.66 -74.22 -93.30
C THR A 223 65.47 -74.72 -92.12
N LEU A 224 65.05 -74.46 -90.87
CA LEU A 224 65.71 -74.99 -89.68
C LEU A 224 65.50 -76.50 -89.53
N ASP A 225 64.29 -77.01 -89.76
CA ASP A 225 63.96 -78.45 -89.72
C ASP A 225 64.67 -79.21 -90.86
N GLU A 226 64.81 -78.61 -92.04
CA GLU A 226 65.59 -79.15 -93.17
C GLU A 226 67.10 -79.12 -92.88
N TYR A 227 67.61 -78.04 -92.27
CA TYR A 227 69.00 -77.93 -91.80
C TYR A 227 69.31 -78.92 -90.66
N PHE A 228 68.40 -79.10 -89.70
CA PHE A 228 68.55 -80.05 -88.59
C PHE A 228 68.26 -81.52 -89.00
N ARG A 229 67.51 -81.77 -90.09
CA ARG A 229 67.37 -83.11 -90.71
C ARG A 229 68.58 -83.53 -91.54
N THR A 230 69.29 -82.59 -92.16
CA THR A 230 70.43 -82.85 -93.06
C THR A 230 71.81 -82.78 -92.38
N VAL A 231 71.95 -81.95 -91.33
CA VAL A 231 73.20 -81.82 -90.56
C VAL A 231 72.92 -82.00 -89.07
N LEU A 232 73.28 -83.17 -88.54
CA LEU A 232 73.03 -83.52 -87.14
C LEU A 232 74.09 -82.93 -86.19
N TYR A 233 73.63 -82.08 -85.26
CA TYR A 233 74.24 -81.88 -83.94
C TYR A 233 73.15 -81.80 -82.85
N PRO A 234 72.92 -82.89 -82.08
CA PRO A 234 71.85 -83.00 -81.07
C PRO A 234 71.84 -81.92 -79.98
N GLU A 235 72.97 -81.27 -79.73
CA GLU A 235 73.09 -80.24 -78.69
C GLU A 235 72.42 -78.91 -79.09
N ARG A 236 72.39 -78.56 -80.38
CA ARG A 236 71.82 -77.27 -80.84
C ARG A 236 70.29 -77.27 -80.84
N GLN A 237 69.65 -78.42 -81.03
CA GLN A 237 68.19 -78.57 -80.96
C GLN A 237 67.66 -78.36 -79.53
N LYS A 238 68.40 -78.84 -78.52
CA LYS A 238 68.06 -78.60 -77.10
C LYS A 238 68.15 -77.11 -76.75
N SER A 239 69.15 -76.40 -77.26
CA SER A 239 69.30 -74.96 -77.05
C SER A 239 68.17 -74.15 -77.70
N TYR A 240 67.73 -74.54 -78.90
CA TYR A 240 66.59 -73.91 -79.56
C TYR A 240 65.28 -74.13 -78.80
N GLN A 241 65.01 -75.35 -78.33
CA GLN A 241 63.82 -75.64 -77.51
C GLN A 241 63.82 -74.87 -76.18
N ARG A 242 64.98 -74.70 -75.53
CA ARG A 242 65.10 -73.84 -74.35
C ARG A 242 64.78 -72.39 -74.67
N LEU A 243 65.29 -71.85 -75.77
CA LEU A 243 65.02 -70.47 -76.19
C LEU A 243 63.51 -70.22 -76.40
N VAL A 244 62.80 -71.18 -77.00
CA VAL A 244 61.34 -71.10 -77.18
C VAL A 244 60.61 -71.10 -75.84
N GLN A 245 61.02 -71.93 -74.88
CA GLN A 245 60.46 -71.94 -73.52
C GLN A 245 60.75 -70.64 -72.77
N ASP A 246 61.96 -70.07 -72.90
CA ASP A 246 62.33 -68.80 -72.30
C ASP A 246 61.48 -67.64 -72.87
N THR A 247 61.19 -67.65 -74.18
CA THR A 247 60.29 -66.65 -74.78
C THR A 247 58.85 -66.78 -74.30
N GLN A 248 58.32 -68.00 -74.16
CA GLN A 248 56.95 -68.22 -73.65
C GLN A 248 56.80 -67.80 -72.19
N THR A 249 57.80 -68.08 -71.35
CA THR A 249 57.79 -67.65 -69.94
C THR A 249 57.91 -66.13 -69.81
N ALA A 250 58.70 -65.48 -70.69
CA ALA A 250 58.77 -64.02 -70.74
C ALA A 250 57.43 -63.38 -71.15
N GLU A 251 56.73 -63.92 -72.14
CA GLU A 251 55.40 -63.46 -72.58
C GLU A 251 54.36 -63.56 -71.45
N GLN A 252 54.30 -64.71 -70.76
CA GLN A 252 53.44 -64.89 -69.59
C GLN A 252 53.78 -63.89 -68.47
N GLY A 253 55.07 -63.56 -68.30
CA GLY A 253 55.53 -62.55 -67.36
C GLY A 253 55.04 -61.14 -67.71
N ILE A 254 55.06 -60.78 -68.99
CA ILE A 254 54.56 -59.48 -69.49
C ILE A 254 53.04 -59.39 -69.32
N GLU A 255 52.32 -60.46 -69.64
CA GLU A 255 50.86 -60.50 -69.54
C GLU A 255 50.36 -60.39 -68.09
N LYS A 256 51.04 -61.07 -67.14
CA LYS A 256 50.79 -60.90 -65.70
C LYS A 256 50.98 -59.46 -65.24
N ARG A 257 52.03 -58.76 -65.70
CA ARG A 257 52.27 -57.35 -65.36
C ARG A 257 51.21 -56.43 -65.97
N ARG A 258 50.77 -56.69 -67.21
CA ARG A 258 49.67 -55.93 -67.84
C ARG A 258 48.38 -56.05 -67.05
N ASN A 259 48.03 -57.27 -66.61
CA ASN A 259 46.84 -57.51 -65.78
C ASN A 259 46.94 -56.78 -64.42
N GLN A 260 48.12 -56.78 -63.79
CA GLN A 260 48.35 -56.03 -62.54
C GLN A 260 48.19 -54.52 -62.74
N ILE A 261 48.70 -53.96 -63.83
CA ILE A 261 48.54 -52.54 -64.16
C ILE A 261 47.06 -52.19 -64.37
N ALA A 262 46.31 -53.02 -65.09
CA ALA A 262 44.87 -52.81 -65.31
C ALA A 262 44.08 -52.80 -63.99
N VAL A 263 44.37 -53.73 -63.08
CA VAL A 263 43.75 -53.76 -61.74
C VAL A 263 44.09 -52.51 -60.93
N MET A 264 45.35 -52.06 -60.98
CA MET A 264 45.78 -50.84 -60.28
C MET A 264 45.12 -49.57 -60.86
N GLN A 265 44.93 -49.50 -62.19
CA GLN A 265 44.22 -48.41 -62.84
C GLN A 265 42.74 -48.37 -62.47
N LEU A 266 42.07 -49.53 -62.44
CA LEU A 266 40.67 -49.64 -61.99
C LEU A 266 40.53 -49.18 -60.53
N ARG A 267 41.47 -49.58 -59.66
CA ARG A 267 41.46 -49.17 -58.26
C ARG A 267 41.70 -47.67 -58.10
N LYS A 268 42.57 -47.09 -58.93
CA LYS A 268 42.78 -45.63 -58.97
C LYS A 268 41.49 -44.89 -59.34
N THR A 269 40.79 -45.30 -60.39
CA THR A 269 39.55 -44.62 -60.80
C THR A 269 38.43 -44.75 -59.75
N GLN A 270 38.33 -45.89 -59.07
CA GLN A 270 37.41 -46.07 -57.93
C GLN A 270 37.74 -45.12 -56.76
N LEU A 271 39.02 -44.97 -56.44
CA LEU A 271 39.47 -44.04 -55.40
C LEU A 271 39.23 -42.57 -55.80
N ASP A 272 39.50 -42.21 -57.05
CA ASP A 272 39.23 -40.86 -57.56
C ASP A 272 37.72 -40.54 -57.51
N ASN A 273 36.85 -41.49 -57.86
CA ASN A 273 35.40 -41.33 -57.76
C ASN A 273 34.89 -41.19 -56.31
N THR A 274 35.43 -41.98 -55.38
CA THR A 274 35.04 -41.86 -53.96
C THR A 274 35.50 -40.52 -53.36
N LEU A 275 36.67 -40.02 -53.78
CA LEU A 275 37.20 -38.74 -53.33
C LEU A 275 36.39 -37.56 -53.89
N THR A 276 35.92 -37.63 -55.14
CA THR A 276 35.03 -36.59 -55.70
C THR A 276 33.67 -36.57 -55.01
N LEU A 277 33.07 -37.73 -54.73
CA LEU A 277 31.82 -37.82 -53.97
C LEU A 277 31.95 -37.23 -52.56
N ALA A 278 33.05 -37.53 -51.85
CA ALA A 278 33.33 -36.96 -50.53
C ALA A 278 33.42 -35.42 -50.58
N ARG A 279 34.13 -34.86 -51.58
CA ARG A 279 34.25 -33.41 -51.78
C ARG A 279 32.90 -32.74 -52.09
N ILE A 280 32.05 -33.40 -52.88
CA ILE A 280 30.69 -32.90 -53.17
C ILE A 280 29.84 -32.89 -51.89
N ALA A 281 29.92 -33.95 -51.08
CA ALA A 281 29.20 -34.03 -49.81
C ALA A 281 29.64 -32.95 -48.82
N GLU A 282 30.95 -32.69 -48.70
CA GLU A 282 31.47 -31.59 -47.87
C GLU A 282 30.99 -30.22 -48.34
N ARG A 283 31.04 -29.94 -49.65
CA ARG A 283 30.52 -28.68 -50.20
C ARG A 283 29.03 -28.49 -49.91
N ARG A 284 28.21 -29.54 -50.02
CA ARG A 284 26.79 -29.48 -49.66
C ARG A 284 26.57 -29.18 -48.18
N LYS A 285 27.36 -29.79 -47.28
CA LYS A 285 27.34 -29.49 -45.84
C LYS A 285 27.75 -28.05 -45.53
N LEU A 286 28.82 -27.57 -46.15
CA LEU A 286 29.26 -26.18 -45.99
C LEU A 286 28.21 -25.17 -46.47
N ASN A 287 27.59 -25.42 -47.63
CA ASN A 287 26.54 -24.54 -48.15
C ASN A 287 25.29 -24.52 -47.27
N THR A 288 24.88 -25.67 -46.75
CA THR A 288 23.74 -25.74 -45.81
C THR A 288 24.05 -24.98 -44.52
N HIS A 289 25.21 -25.20 -43.90
CA HIS A 289 25.63 -24.43 -42.73
C HIS A 289 25.70 -22.91 -43.00
N HIS A 290 26.22 -22.50 -44.15
CA HIS A 290 26.26 -21.09 -44.55
C HIS A 290 24.86 -20.48 -44.69
N ASN A 291 23.92 -21.20 -45.31
CA ASN A 291 22.53 -20.76 -45.46
C ASN A 291 21.82 -20.66 -44.11
N TYR A 292 21.99 -21.64 -43.22
CA TYR A 292 21.44 -21.58 -41.86
C TYR A 292 21.98 -20.39 -41.08
N ARG A 293 23.29 -20.12 -41.18
CA ARG A 293 23.90 -18.95 -40.54
C ARG A 293 23.27 -17.65 -41.03
N LYS A 294 23.11 -17.47 -42.35
CA LYS A 294 22.46 -16.27 -42.92
C LYS A 294 21.01 -16.12 -42.45
N LEU A 295 20.26 -17.22 -42.38
CA LEU A 295 18.87 -17.22 -41.89
C LEU A 295 18.81 -16.79 -40.42
N LEU A 296 19.72 -17.29 -39.58
CA LEU A 296 19.81 -16.91 -38.17
C LEU A 296 20.22 -15.45 -37.99
N GLU A 297 21.15 -14.94 -38.79
CA GLU A 297 21.55 -13.52 -38.79
C GLU A 297 20.35 -12.61 -39.14
N LEU A 298 19.54 -12.99 -40.14
CA LEU A 298 18.30 -12.30 -40.50
C LEU A 298 17.26 -12.34 -39.37
N LYS A 299 17.02 -13.50 -38.75
CA LYS A 299 16.10 -13.63 -37.60
C LYS A 299 16.55 -12.77 -36.42
N LEU A 300 17.86 -12.72 -36.15
CA LEU A 300 18.43 -11.93 -35.07
C LEU A 300 18.28 -10.43 -35.33
N GLN A 301 18.41 -9.97 -36.58
CA GLN A 301 18.09 -8.59 -36.95
C GLN A 301 16.61 -8.28 -36.74
N LEU A 302 15.72 -9.18 -37.17
CA LEU A 302 14.28 -9.04 -37.00
C LEU A 302 13.89 -8.92 -35.52
N PHE A 303 14.46 -9.75 -34.64
CA PHE A 303 14.23 -9.66 -33.19
C PHE A 303 14.77 -8.35 -32.60
N LYS A 304 15.93 -7.86 -33.04
CA LYS A 304 16.46 -6.57 -32.58
C LYS A 304 15.55 -5.41 -32.97
N ASP A 305 14.95 -5.46 -34.16
CA ASP A 305 14.03 -4.42 -34.60
C ASP A 305 12.70 -4.50 -33.86
N GLN A 306 12.17 -5.70 -33.61
CA GLN A 306 10.99 -5.90 -32.75
C GLN A 306 11.21 -5.38 -31.32
N GLU A 307 12.36 -5.65 -30.70
CA GLU A 307 12.69 -5.13 -29.37
C GLU A 307 12.73 -3.58 -29.36
N ARG A 308 13.29 -2.98 -30.41
CA ARG A 308 13.34 -1.51 -30.54
C ARG A 308 11.95 -0.91 -30.64
N ASP A 309 11.06 -1.52 -31.40
CA ASP A 309 9.70 -1.02 -31.58
C ASP A 309 8.86 -1.22 -30.31
N GLN A 310 8.96 -2.37 -29.65
CA GLN A 310 8.35 -2.58 -28.33
C GLN A 310 8.86 -1.57 -27.29
N ALA A 311 10.17 -1.26 -27.28
CA ALA A 311 10.73 -0.26 -26.37
C ALA A 311 10.20 1.16 -26.65
N LYS A 312 9.97 1.52 -27.92
CA LYS A 312 9.32 2.80 -28.28
C LYS A 312 7.88 2.85 -27.79
N ASP A 313 7.12 1.78 -28.01
CA ASP A 313 5.72 1.66 -27.57
C ASP A 313 5.59 1.75 -26.05
N HIS A 314 6.44 1.02 -25.31
CA HIS A 314 6.47 1.09 -23.85
C HIS A 314 6.80 2.51 -23.36
N ARG A 315 7.77 3.20 -23.98
CA ARG A 315 8.09 4.59 -23.65
C ARG A 315 6.96 5.56 -23.97
N ALA A 316 6.17 5.31 -25.02
CA ALA A 316 5.02 6.12 -25.36
C ALA A 316 3.89 5.93 -24.32
N ARG A 317 3.55 4.68 -23.99
CA ARG A 317 2.54 4.35 -22.96
C ARG A 317 2.92 4.90 -21.59
N LEU A 318 4.19 4.77 -21.18
CA LEU A 318 4.67 5.34 -19.92
C LEU A 318 4.52 6.86 -19.88
N ARG A 319 4.81 7.57 -21.00
CA ARG A 319 4.59 9.02 -21.07
C ARG A 319 3.12 9.38 -20.91
N GLU A 320 2.23 8.64 -21.55
CA GLU A 320 0.78 8.87 -21.45
C GLU A 320 0.27 8.65 -20.02
N VAL A 321 0.66 7.55 -19.38
CA VAL A 321 0.31 7.28 -17.98
C VAL A 321 0.84 8.38 -17.06
N CYS A 322 2.08 8.84 -17.26
CA CYS A 322 2.66 9.95 -16.50
C CYS A 322 1.88 11.26 -16.70
N LEU A 323 1.44 11.55 -17.93
CA LEU A 323 0.61 12.73 -18.23
C LEU A 323 -0.74 12.66 -17.51
N ILE A 324 -1.43 11.53 -17.61
CA ILE A 324 -2.75 11.32 -16.99
C ILE A 324 -2.63 11.41 -15.47
N THR A 325 -1.65 10.73 -14.87
CA THR A 325 -1.44 10.75 -13.42
C THR A 325 -1.08 12.15 -12.91
N HIS A 326 -0.28 12.92 -13.67
CA HIS A 326 0.01 14.30 -13.32
C HIS A 326 -1.23 15.20 -13.38
N GLN A 327 -2.06 15.06 -14.42
CA GLN A 327 -3.32 15.79 -14.54
C GLN A 327 -4.30 15.44 -13.40
N LEU A 328 -4.43 14.14 -13.09
CA LEU A 328 -5.28 13.66 -11.99
C LEU A 328 -4.81 14.21 -10.64
N LYS A 329 -3.49 14.19 -10.39
CA LYS A 329 -2.90 14.79 -9.18
C LYS A 329 -3.21 16.28 -9.09
N ARG A 330 -3.14 17.01 -10.21
CA ARG A 330 -3.48 18.44 -10.24
C ARG A 330 -4.94 18.67 -9.88
N LEU A 331 -5.86 17.96 -10.52
CA LEU A 331 -7.30 18.06 -10.25
C LEU A 331 -7.64 17.70 -8.80
N LEU A 332 -7.07 16.61 -8.27
CA LEU A 332 -7.25 16.24 -6.86
C LEU A 332 -6.69 17.30 -5.91
N GLY A 333 -5.57 17.93 -6.26
CA GLY A 333 -5.02 19.08 -5.52
C GLY A 333 -5.96 20.29 -5.53
N GLU A 334 -6.56 20.61 -6.67
CA GLU A 334 -7.58 21.67 -6.78
C GLU A 334 -8.82 21.36 -5.94
N HIS A 335 -9.34 20.13 -5.99
CA HIS A 335 -10.46 19.69 -5.17
C HIS A 335 -10.13 19.73 -3.66
N LEU A 336 -8.92 19.34 -3.28
CA LEU A 336 -8.47 19.44 -1.88
C LEU A 336 -8.45 20.90 -1.42
N LEU A 337 -7.90 21.81 -2.22
CA LEU A 337 -7.89 23.25 -1.90
C LEU A 337 -9.31 23.82 -1.75
N TRP A 338 -10.25 23.40 -2.60
CA TRP A 338 -11.66 23.76 -2.46
C TRP A 338 -12.28 23.19 -1.19
N GLY A 339 -12.04 21.92 -0.89
CA GLY A 339 -12.49 21.27 0.33
C GLY A 339 -11.97 21.97 1.60
N GLU A 340 -10.68 22.34 1.62
CA GLU A 340 -10.09 23.10 2.71
C GLU A 340 -10.70 24.49 2.87
N LYS A 341 -10.97 25.20 1.77
CA LYS A 341 -11.64 26.51 1.81
C LYS A 341 -13.05 26.39 2.38
N VAL A 342 -13.83 25.42 1.93
CA VAL A 342 -15.18 25.17 2.43
C VAL A 342 -15.15 24.80 3.91
N ALA A 343 -14.25 23.91 4.32
CA ALA A 343 -14.12 23.51 5.72
C ALA A 343 -13.68 24.69 6.62
N LYS A 344 -12.76 25.53 6.16
CA LYS A 344 -12.34 26.75 6.88
C LYS A 344 -13.51 27.72 7.03
N LEU A 345 -14.25 28.00 5.96
CA LEU A 345 -15.43 28.87 6.01
C LEU A 345 -16.49 28.31 6.95
N ALA A 346 -16.81 27.02 6.84
CA ALA A 346 -17.76 26.35 7.72
C ALA A 346 -17.35 26.45 9.20
N ARG A 347 -16.05 26.27 9.51
CA ARG A 347 -15.52 26.42 10.86
C ARG A 347 -15.67 27.85 11.38
N THR A 348 -15.39 28.85 10.55
CA THR A 348 -15.58 30.27 10.92
C THR A 348 -17.05 30.57 11.15
N CYS A 349 -17.96 30.10 10.29
CA CYS A 349 -19.40 30.29 10.46
C CYS A 349 -19.90 29.63 11.76
N ALA A 350 -19.43 28.41 12.07
CA ALA A 350 -19.81 27.69 13.27
C ALA A 350 -19.48 28.42 14.59
N GLN A 351 -18.51 29.34 14.59
CA GLN A 351 -18.17 30.14 15.79
C GLN A 351 -19.29 31.10 16.21
N TYR A 352 -20.14 31.51 15.27
CA TYR A 352 -21.25 32.44 15.51
C TYR A 352 -22.60 31.73 15.69
N GLU A 353 -22.61 30.40 15.64
CA GLU A 353 -23.83 29.61 15.80
C GLU A 353 -24.20 29.46 17.27
N THR A 354 -25.50 29.51 17.56
CA THR A 354 -26.00 29.24 18.91
C THR A 354 -26.14 27.74 19.16
N ASP A 355 -26.22 27.32 20.42
CA ASP A 355 -26.49 25.93 20.80
C ASP A 355 -27.76 25.37 20.14
N GLN A 356 -28.74 26.23 19.85
CA GLN A 356 -29.97 25.83 19.16
C GLN A 356 -29.71 25.50 17.68
N ASP A 357 -28.85 26.28 17.02
CA ASP A 357 -28.49 26.07 15.62
C ASP A 357 -27.61 24.83 15.44
N VAL A 358 -26.72 24.56 16.39
CA VAL A 358 -25.91 23.33 16.46
C VAL A 358 -26.81 22.10 16.66
N ARG A 359 -27.79 22.18 17.57
CA ARG A 359 -28.78 21.11 17.78
C ARG A 359 -29.69 20.89 16.57
N TYR A 360 -30.04 21.96 15.86
CA TYR A 360 -30.82 21.88 14.62
C TYR A 360 -30.01 21.19 13.52
N ALA A 361 -28.73 21.57 13.34
CA ALA A 361 -27.81 20.92 12.41
C ALA A 361 -27.59 19.43 12.74
N GLY A 362 -27.62 19.05 14.01
CA GLY A 362 -27.56 17.64 14.44
C GLY A 362 -28.71 16.76 13.92
N ARG A 363 -29.81 17.33 13.42
CA ARG A 363 -30.90 16.59 12.76
C ARG A 363 -30.53 16.15 11.34
N TRP A 364 -29.63 16.89 10.67
CA TRP A 364 -29.15 16.60 9.32
C TRP A 364 -28.46 15.23 9.23
N PHE A 365 -27.70 14.84 10.25
CA PHE A 365 -26.99 13.56 10.29
C PHE A 365 -27.87 12.36 10.67
N LYS A 366 -29.15 12.57 11.01
CA LYS A 366 -30.07 11.52 11.49
C LYS A 366 -31.02 11.00 10.40
N GLN A 367 -31.23 11.74 9.31
CA GLN A 367 -32.08 11.31 8.20
C GLN A 367 -31.20 10.85 7.02
N PRO A 368 -31.34 9.60 6.52
CA PRO A 368 -30.76 9.23 5.25
C PRO A 368 -31.46 10.02 4.14
N CYS A 369 -30.68 10.75 3.36
CA CYS A 369 -31.14 11.47 2.17
C CYS A 369 -30.74 10.60 0.97
N ASP A 370 -31.72 9.99 0.31
CA ASP A 370 -31.49 9.01 -0.76
C ASP A 370 -31.33 9.66 -2.14
N ASP A 371 -31.67 10.95 -2.29
CA ASP A 371 -31.57 11.69 -3.56
C ASP A 371 -30.53 12.82 -3.52
N ALA A 372 -29.73 12.92 -4.59
CA ALA A 372 -28.69 13.94 -4.75
C ALA A 372 -29.23 15.39 -4.79
N SER A 373 -30.53 15.56 -5.10
CA SER A 373 -31.20 16.86 -5.15
C SER A 373 -31.42 17.47 -3.75
N ASP A 374 -31.55 16.63 -2.72
CA ASP A 374 -31.94 17.05 -1.37
C ASP A 374 -30.74 17.20 -0.43
N GLN A 375 -29.52 17.04 -0.95
CA GLN A 375 -28.28 17.09 -0.15
C GLN A 375 -28.01 18.46 0.50
N TYR A 376 -28.50 19.55 -0.11
CA TYR A 376 -28.33 20.92 0.39
C TYR A 376 -29.58 21.51 1.05
N GLU A 377 -30.71 20.81 1.03
CA GLU A 377 -31.99 21.34 1.52
C GLU A 377 -31.92 21.73 3.00
N PHE A 378 -31.26 20.90 3.82
CA PHE A 378 -31.03 21.20 5.24
C PHE A 378 -30.11 22.41 5.47
N LEU A 379 -29.13 22.63 4.60
CA LEU A 379 -28.28 23.82 4.66
C LEU A 379 -29.10 25.08 4.34
N PHE A 380 -29.91 25.04 3.29
CA PHE A 380 -30.79 26.16 2.94
C PHE A 380 -31.86 26.43 4.01
N ALA A 381 -32.46 25.39 4.59
CA ALA A 381 -33.39 25.54 5.71
C ALA A 381 -32.73 26.21 6.93
N LYS A 382 -31.47 25.85 7.23
CA LYS A 382 -30.69 26.50 8.29
C LYS A 382 -30.40 27.97 7.98
N ILE A 383 -29.99 28.28 6.75
CA ILE A 383 -29.76 29.66 6.29
C ILE A 383 -31.04 30.49 6.45
N ASN A 384 -32.17 29.99 5.94
CA ASN A 384 -33.47 30.67 6.00
C ASN A 384 -33.93 30.92 7.44
N ARG A 385 -33.67 29.96 8.35
CA ARG A 385 -33.96 30.12 9.79
C ARG A 385 -33.15 31.26 10.41
N ILE A 386 -31.83 31.30 10.16
CA ILE A 386 -30.95 32.35 10.68
C ILE A 386 -31.35 33.71 10.10
N GLU A 387 -31.73 33.75 8.83
CA GLU A 387 -32.21 34.97 8.17
C GLU A 387 -33.52 35.47 8.80
N ALA A 388 -34.47 34.59 9.07
CA ALA A 388 -35.71 34.94 9.78
C ALA A 388 -35.44 35.51 11.19
N ILE A 389 -34.53 34.90 11.96
CA ILE A 389 -34.12 35.40 13.28
C ILE A 389 -33.50 36.80 13.14
N ASN A 390 -32.62 37.00 12.16
CA ASN A 390 -31.98 38.29 11.92
C ASN A 390 -32.98 39.38 11.53
N ILE A 391 -34.03 39.04 10.78
CA ILE A 391 -35.13 39.96 10.44
C ILE A 391 -35.85 40.41 11.72
N ILE A 392 -36.24 39.46 12.58
CA ILE A 392 -36.91 39.76 13.86
C ILE A 392 -36.03 40.63 14.76
N LEU A 393 -34.74 40.30 14.89
CA LEU A 393 -33.80 41.10 15.70
C LEU A 393 -33.63 42.52 15.16
N ARG A 394 -33.67 42.72 13.83
CA ARG A 394 -33.63 44.06 13.24
C ARG A 394 -34.90 44.84 13.59
N GLU A 395 -36.06 44.22 13.47
CA GLU A 395 -37.35 44.83 13.82
C GLU A 395 -37.41 45.20 15.30
N GLU A 396 -37.09 44.29 16.22
CA GLU A 396 -37.04 44.57 17.66
C GLU A 396 -36.05 45.69 17.98
N ARG A 397 -34.87 45.69 17.35
CA ARG A 397 -33.89 46.78 17.52
C ARG A 397 -34.47 48.13 17.09
N THR A 398 -35.25 48.18 16.01
CA THR A 398 -35.91 49.44 15.60
C THR A 398 -36.98 49.88 16.59
N VAL A 399 -37.77 48.95 17.14
CA VAL A 399 -38.79 49.24 18.15
C VAL A 399 -38.14 49.76 19.43
N LEU A 400 -37.08 49.09 19.92
CA LEU A 400 -36.35 49.51 21.10
C LEU A 400 -35.69 50.88 20.94
N ARG A 401 -35.16 51.20 19.75
CA ARG A 401 -34.62 52.53 19.46
C ARG A 401 -35.69 53.61 19.53
N ARG A 402 -36.84 53.40 18.88
CA ARG A 402 -37.98 54.34 18.94
C ARG A 402 -38.45 54.54 20.37
N ARG A 403 -38.58 53.45 21.14
CA ARG A 403 -38.99 53.53 22.55
C ARG A 403 -37.97 54.27 23.42
N ASN A 404 -36.67 54.08 23.16
CA ASN A 404 -35.62 54.82 23.86
C ASN A 404 -35.66 56.32 23.50
N GLU A 405 -35.89 56.66 22.24
CA GLU A 405 -36.10 58.04 21.80
C GLU A 405 -37.31 58.68 22.49
N GLU A 406 -38.45 57.97 22.57
CA GLU A 406 -39.63 58.41 23.33
C GLU A 406 -39.33 58.61 24.82
N LEU A 407 -38.62 57.68 25.46
CA LEU A 407 -38.23 57.83 26.87
C LEU A 407 -37.29 59.01 27.08
N ARG A 408 -36.38 59.27 26.13
CA ARG A 408 -35.49 60.43 26.16
C ARG A 408 -36.27 61.73 26.00
N THR A 409 -37.24 61.80 25.10
CA THR A 409 -38.07 63.00 24.94
C THR A 409 -38.97 63.23 26.16
N GLN A 410 -39.52 62.18 26.76
CA GLN A 410 -40.28 62.25 28.02
C GLN A 410 -39.41 62.69 29.21
N LEU A 411 -38.18 62.19 29.31
CA LEU A 411 -37.23 62.62 30.32
C LEU A 411 -36.86 64.10 30.13
N GLN A 412 -36.61 64.53 28.89
CA GLN A 412 -36.31 65.93 28.56
C GLN A 412 -37.47 66.87 28.92
N SER A 413 -38.72 66.49 28.63
CA SER A 413 -39.88 67.30 28.97
C SER A 413 -40.12 67.39 30.49
N LEU A 414 -39.89 66.30 31.23
CA LEU A 414 -39.93 66.31 32.70
C LEU A 414 -38.84 67.21 33.29
N CYS A 415 -37.60 67.11 32.80
CA CYS A 415 -36.50 68.00 33.23
C CYS A 415 -36.84 69.48 32.97
N GLN A 416 -37.45 69.80 31.82
CA GLN A 416 -37.90 71.15 31.48
C GLN A 416 -39.03 71.64 32.41
N ALA A 417 -40.02 70.79 32.73
CA ALA A 417 -41.12 71.11 33.63
C ALA A 417 -40.63 71.42 35.06
N TYR A 418 -39.62 70.70 35.56
CA TYR A 418 -39.00 70.94 36.87
C TYR A 418 -37.90 72.02 36.84
N LYS A 419 -37.67 72.70 35.70
CA LYS A 419 -36.60 73.70 35.49
C LYS A 419 -35.21 73.23 35.93
N THR A 420 -34.94 71.93 35.81
CA THR A 420 -33.67 71.32 36.18
C THR A 420 -32.92 70.89 34.92
N SER A 421 -31.75 71.47 34.69
CA SER A 421 -30.88 71.16 33.54
C SER A 421 -30.02 69.90 33.73
N GLU A 422 -30.09 69.27 34.91
CA GLU A 422 -29.30 68.09 35.27
C GLU A 422 -30.23 66.93 35.67
N PRO A 423 -30.33 65.86 34.85
CA PRO A 423 -31.25 64.75 35.09
C PRO A 423 -30.89 63.89 36.31
N GLU A 424 -29.66 63.99 36.83
CA GLU A 424 -29.20 63.25 38.01
C GLU A 424 -29.81 63.75 39.33
N LYS A 425 -30.40 64.96 39.34
CA LYS A 425 -31.01 65.56 40.54
C LYS A 425 -32.49 65.22 40.73
N LEU A 426 -33.11 64.51 39.79
CA LEU A 426 -34.48 64.01 39.92
C LEU A 426 -34.48 62.77 40.84
N ARG A 427 -34.59 62.99 42.15
CA ARG A 427 -34.85 61.90 43.11
C ARG A 427 -36.22 61.29 42.80
N LEU A 428 -36.25 59.96 42.61
CA LEU A 428 -37.48 59.17 42.44
C LEU A 428 -38.42 59.43 43.62
N CYS A 429 -39.51 60.17 43.38
CA CYS A 429 -40.57 60.39 44.36
C CYS A 429 -41.33 59.07 44.60
N GLY A 430 -40.88 58.32 45.60
CA GLY A 430 -41.47 57.04 45.99
C GLY A 430 -41.00 56.59 47.37
N VAL A 431 -41.08 57.48 48.37
CA VAL A 431 -41.08 57.11 49.79
C VAL A 431 -42.03 58.06 50.51
N GLU A 432 -43.18 57.54 50.95
CA GLU A 432 -44.01 58.18 51.96
C GLU A 432 -43.17 58.33 53.24
N MET A 433 -43.00 59.56 53.71
CA MET A 433 -42.52 59.83 55.07
C MET A 433 -43.53 60.75 55.75
N VAL A 434 -44.31 60.08 56.58
CA VAL A 434 -45.14 60.56 57.69
C VAL A 434 -44.40 61.61 58.54
N ASP A 435 -45.17 62.61 58.98
CA ASP A 435 -44.98 63.60 60.05
C ASP A 435 -43.66 63.63 60.84
N GLY A 436 -43.12 64.85 61.02
CA GLY A 436 -42.11 65.15 62.02
C GLY A 436 -41.73 66.63 62.08
N ARG A 437 -42.44 67.37 62.96
CA ARG A 437 -42.22 68.76 63.39
C ARG A 437 -40.76 69.26 63.33
N CYS A 438 -40.56 70.41 62.69
CA CYS A 438 -40.17 71.69 63.31
C CYS A 438 -40.30 72.81 62.28
#